data_AF-A0A7C1BB79-F1
#
_entry.id   AF-A0A7C1BB79-F1
#
_cell.length_a   1.000
_cell.length_b   1.000
_cell.length_c   1.000
_cell.angle_alpha   90.00
_cell.angle_beta   90.00
_cell.angle_gamma   90.00
#
_symmetry.space_group_name_H-M   'P 1'
#
loop_
_entity.id
_entity.type
_entity.pdbx_description
1 polymer ?
#
loop_
_entity_poly.entity_id
_entity_poly.type
_entity_poly.pdbx_seq_one_letter_code
_entity_poly.pdbx_strand_id
1 'polypeptide(L)'
;MQEFKERGFYLIDAVDIPINDMGRKEREKIIRENLEEKLKEIEGLGILRSGVIILIKKSIFEVFYQELKRRGFRIAQDEYIPFPSSGRQREFREKFKRCLKKVQAELESS
;
A
#
# COMPACT_ATOMS: atom_id res chain seq x y z
N MET A 1 -7.79 -11.06 -11.92
CA MET A 1 -6.79 -9.98 -11.74
C MET A 1 -6.65 -9.08 -12.97
N GLN A 2 -6.78 -9.62 -14.19
CA GLN A 2 -6.64 -8.85 -15.43
C GLN A 2 -7.67 -7.69 -15.53
N GLU A 3 -8.94 -7.97 -15.28
CA GLU A 3 -10.01 -6.96 -15.27
C GLU A 3 -9.77 -5.80 -14.28
N PHE A 4 -9.11 -6.05 -13.14
CA PHE A 4 -8.78 -5.01 -12.17
C PHE A 4 -7.69 -4.07 -12.70
N LYS A 5 -6.66 -4.64 -13.34
CA LYS A 5 -5.59 -3.88 -13.99
C LYS A 5 -6.12 -3.09 -15.19
N GLU A 6 -7.01 -3.68 -15.99
CA GLU A 6 -7.68 -2.99 -17.10
C GLU A 6 -8.51 -1.79 -16.63
N ARG A 7 -9.02 -1.85 -15.39
CA ARG A 7 -9.71 -0.73 -14.72
C ARG A 7 -8.78 0.22 -13.97
N GLY A 8 -7.46 0.08 -14.12
CA GLY A 8 -6.45 0.96 -13.51
C GLY A 8 -6.13 0.66 -12.05
N PHE A 9 -6.59 -0.48 -11.51
CA PHE A 9 -6.31 -0.88 -10.13
C PHE A 9 -5.17 -1.91 -10.08
N TYR A 10 -4.20 -1.65 -9.21
CA TYR A 10 -3.06 -2.52 -8.97
C TYR A 10 -3.11 -3.08 -7.55
N LEU A 11 -2.84 -4.38 -7.43
CA LEU A 11 -2.57 -5.03 -6.16
C LEU A 11 -1.13 -5.54 -6.22
N ILE A 12 -0.29 -5.05 -5.31
CA ILE A 12 1.15 -5.33 -5.29
C ILE A 12 1.49 -5.87 -3.91
N ASP A 13 2.16 -7.01 -3.90
CA ASP A 13 2.72 -7.57 -2.66
C ASP A 13 3.99 -6.79 -2.28
N ALA A 14 4.08 -6.41 -1.01
CA ALA A 14 5.22 -5.64 -0.51
C ALA A 14 6.53 -6.45 -0.44
N VAL A 15 6.42 -7.79 -0.47
CA VAL A 15 7.53 -8.74 -0.43
C VAL A 15 7.10 -9.97 -1.23
N ASP A 16 7.97 -10.47 -2.10
CA ASP A 16 7.67 -11.60 -2.99
C ASP A 16 7.88 -12.99 -2.35
N ILE A 17 8.52 -13.02 -1.18
CA ILE A 17 8.75 -14.24 -0.40
C ILE A 17 7.73 -14.40 0.75
N PRO A 18 7.35 -15.64 1.09
CA PRO A 18 6.48 -15.90 2.24
C PRO A 18 7.20 -15.58 3.55
N ILE A 19 6.66 -14.61 4.29
CA ILE A 19 7.22 -14.18 5.58
C ILE A 19 6.28 -14.47 6.77
N ASN A 20 5.24 -15.29 6.56
CA ASN A 20 4.13 -15.49 7.50
C ASN A 20 4.50 -16.29 8.76
N ASP A 21 5.60 -17.04 8.74
CA ASP A 21 6.06 -17.86 9.86
C ASP A 21 7.21 -17.21 10.65
N MET A 22 7.71 -16.07 10.18
CA MET A 22 8.87 -15.39 10.75
C MET A 22 8.49 -14.48 11.94
N GLY A 23 9.44 -14.20 12.83
CA GLY A 23 9.26 -13.23 13.92
C GLY A 23 9.07 -11.80 13.41
N ARG A 24 8.47 -10.92 14.23
CA ARG A 24 8.20 -9.52 13.82
C ARG A 24 9.43 -8.77 13.30
N LYS A 25 10.55 -8.85 14.03
CA LYS A 25 11.80 -8.17 13.68
C LYS A 25 12.38 -8.68 12.36
N GLU A 26 12.27 -9.98 12.11
CA GLU A 26 12.76 -10.63 10.89
C GLU A 26 11.93 -10.23 9.67
N ARG A 27 10.60 -10.19 9.82
CA ARG A 27 9.70 -9.63 8.79
C ARG A 27 10.07 -8.20 8.45
N GLU A 28 10.20 -7.34 9.46
CA GLU A 28 10.56 -5.92 9.25
C GLU A 28 11.93 -5.77 8.59
N LYS A 29 12.89 -6.64 8.91
CA LYS A 29 14.20 -6.67 8.25
C LYS A 29 14.06 -7.01 6.77
N ILE A 30 13.37 -8.09 6.43
CA ILE A 30 13.16 -8.52 5.04
C ILE A 30 12.42 -7.44 4.24
N ILE A 31 11.36 -6.85 4.81
CA ILE A 31 10.61 -5.77 4.16
C ILE A 31 11.53 -4.59 3.84
N ARG A 32 12.45 -4.22 4.75
CA ARG A 32 13.43 -3.15 4.51
C ARG A 32 14.48 -3.53 3.47
N GLU A 33 14.96 -4.77 3.49
CA GLU A 33 15.95 -5.27 2.52
C GLU A 33 15.40 -5.28 1.09
N ASN A 34 14.10 -5.56 0.92
CA ASN A 34 13.43 -5.57 -0.39
C ASN A 34 12.82 -4.21 -0.78
N LEU A 35 12.94 -3.19 0.08
CA LEU A 35 12.26 -1.90 -0.10
C LEU A 35 12.65 -1.21 -1.40
N GLU A 36 13.94 -1.08 -1.67
CA GLU A 36 14.43 -0.37 -2.86
C GLU A 36 14.02 -1.04 -4.17
N GLU A 37 14.06 -2.37 -4.22
CA GLU A 37 13.60 -3.13 -5.39
C GLU A 37 12.10 -2.92 -5.62
N LYS A 38 11.30 -2.99 -4.55
CA LYS A 38 9.84 -2.79 -4.64
C LYS A 38 9.49 -1.35 -5.02
N LEU A 39 10.23 -0.35 -4.54
CA LEU A 39 10.06 1.05 -4.95
C LEU A 39 10.33 1.24 -6.44
N LYS A 40 11.37 0.60 -6.99
CA LYS A 40 11.64 0.62 -8.44
C LYS A 40 10.51 -0.04 -9.24
N GLU A 41 9.95 -1.14 -8.76
CA GLU A 41 8.79 -1.77 -9.40
C GLU A 41 7.60 -0.81 -9.43
N ILE A 42 7.27 -0.17 -8.30
CA ILE A 42 6.19 0.81 -8.18
C ILE A 42 6.42 2.01 -9.11
N GLU A 43 7.65 2.52 -9.20
CA GLU A 43 8.03 3.58 -10.14
C GLU A 43 7.84 3.15 -11.59
N GLY A 44 8.19 1.91 -11.93
CA GLY A 44 8.02 1.31 -13.25
C GLY A 44 6.57 1.21 -13.72
N LEU A 45 5.59 1.29 -12.81
CA LEU A 45 4.16 1.33 -13.16
C LEU A 45 3.73 2.66 -13.79
N GLY A 46 4.56 3.71 -13.73
CA GLY A 46 4.26 5.01 -14.32
C GLY A 46 3.11 5.76 -13.63
N ILE A 47 2.74 5.36 -12.40
CA ILE A 47 1.58 5.91 -11.68
C ILE A 47 1.91 7.17 -10.86
N LEU A 48 3.14 7.68 -10.91
CA LEU A 48 3.62 8.75 -10.03
C LEU A 48 2.73 10.00 -10.05
N ARG A 49 2.21 10.38 -11.22
CA ARG A 49 1.43 11.62 -11.40
C ARG A 49 -0.08 11.45 -11.21
N SER A 50 -0.62 10.26 -11.45
CA SER A 50 -2.07 10.01 -11.53
C SER A 50 -2.57 8.96 -10.55
N GLY A 51 -1.70 8.11 -10.02
CA GLY A 51 -2.05 7.05 -9.09
C GLY A 51 -2.08 7.52 -7.65
N VAL A 52 -2.90 6.83 -6.86
CA VAL A 52 -2.91 6.95 -5.40
C VAL A 52 -2.63 5.58 -4.79
N ILE A 53 -1.67 5.53 -3.88
CA ILE A 53 -1.26 4.30 -3.19
C ILE A 53 -2.04 4.16 -1.89
N ILE A 54 -2.50 2.94 -1.60
CA ILE A 54 -3.09 2.57 -0.31
C ILE A 54 -2.22 1.48 0.32
N LEU A 55 -1.51 1.84 1.40
CA LEU A 55 -0.72 0.90 2.19
C LEU A 55 -1.57 0.11 3.19
N ILE A 56 -1.61 -1.21 3.05
CA ILE A 56 -2.32 -2.11 3.94
C ILE A 56 -1.28 -2.81 4.84
N LYS A 57 -1.61 -2.97 6.12
CA LYS A 57 -0.78 -3.54 7.21
C LYS A 57 0.18 -2.53 7.82
N LYS A 58 0.23 -2.52 9.16
CA LYS A 58 1.06 -1.61 9.96
C LYS A 58 2.54 -1.63 9.57
N SER A 59 3.14 -2.81 9.47
CA SER A 59 4.56 -2.96 9.13
C SER A 59 4.91 -2.41 7.75
N ILE A 60 3.98 -2.51 6.78
CA ILE A 60 4.18 -1.96 5.44
C ILE A 60 4.06 -0.44 5.48
N PHE A 61 3.04 0.08 6.17
CA PHE A 61 2.88 1.51 6.37
C PHE A 61 4.12 2.14 7.02
N GLU A 62 4.63 1.56 8.11
CA GLU A 62 5.80 2.08 8.83
C GLU A 62 7.09 2.09 7.98
N VAL A 63 7.24 1.16 7.04
CA VAL A 63 8.44 1.08 6.19
C VAL A 63 8.30 1.91 4.90
N PHE A 64 7.17 1.83 4.21
CA PHE A 64 7.00 2.41 2.88
C PHE A 64 6.54 3.87 2.88
N TYR A 65 5.78 4.30 3.91
CA TYR A 65 5.07 5.58 3.86
C TYR A 65 5.99 6.78 3.60
N GLN A 66 7.09 6.88 4.35
CA GLN A 66 8.02 8.01 4.23
C GLN A 66 8.85 7.97 2.94
N GLU A 67 9.22 6.78 2.45
CA GLU A 67 9.96 6.65 1.19
C GLU A 67 9.09 7.03 -0.02
N LEU A 68 7.86 6.51 -0.07
CA LEU A 68 6.92 6.82 -1.15
C LEU A 68 6.57 8.32 -1.18
N LYS A 69 6.33 8.94 -0.02
CA LYS A 69 6.11 10.39 0.08
C LYS A 69 7.31 11.19 -0.42
N ARG A 70 8.53 10.81 -0.01
CA ARG A 70 9.77 11.49 -0.46
C ARG A 70 9.98 11.40 -1.97
N ARG A 71 9.57 10.30 -2.59
CA ARG A 71 9.63 10.09 -4.04
C ARG A 71 8.48 10.77 -4.81
N GLY A 72 7.57 11.43 -4.11
CA GLY A 72 6.47 12.22 -4.71
C GLY A 72 5.18 11.44 -4.95
N PHE A 73 5.07 10.19 -4.48
CA PHE A 73 3.84 9.43 -4.62
C PHE A 73 2.73 9.97 -3.71
N ARG A 74 1.50 9.94 -4.23
CA ARG A 74 0.29 10.21 -3.44
C ARG A 74 -0.10 8.97 -2.65
N ILE A 75 -0.33 9.14 -1.35
CA ILE A 75 -0.82 8.10 -0.44
C ILE A 75 -2.17 8.55 0.10
N ALA A 76 -3.19 7.68 0.05
CA ALA A 76 -4.57 8.04 0.39
C ALA A 76 -4.77 8.35 1.88
N GLN A 77 -3.96 7.74 2.75
CA GLN A 77 -4.12 7.77 4.19
C GLN A 77 -2.85 8.21 4.93
N ASP A 78 -3.05 8.88 6.07
CA ASP A 78 -1.99 9.30 6.98
C ASP A 78 -1.85 8.36 8.19
N GLU A 79 -2.75 7.38 8.32
CA GLU A 79 -2.73 6.35 9.37
C GLU A 79 -2.74 4.94 8.78
N TYR A 80 -2.18 3.96 9.50
CA TYR A 80 -2.17 2.58 9.00
C TYR A 80 -3.59 1.98 8.92
N ILE A 81 -3.80 1.19 7.86
CA ILE A 81 -4.97 0.33 7.69
C ILE A 81 -4.54 -1.09 8.10
N PRO A 82 -5.26 -1.76 9.02
CA PRO A 82 -4.89 -3.13 9.41
C PRO A 82 -5.08 -4.08 8.23
N PHE A 83 -4.28 -5.14 8.15
CA PHE A 83 -4.55 -6.23 7.22
C PHE A 83 -5.87 -6.93 7.61
N PRO A 84 -6.73 -7.33 6.64
CA PRO A 84 -8.04 -7.94 6.92
C PRO A 84 -7.95 -9.40 7.41
N SER A 85 -7.12 -9.67 8.42
CA SER A 85 -7.09 -10.97 9.11
C SER A 85 -8.27 -11.12 10.09
N SER A 86 -8.41 -12.32 10.66
CA SER A 86 -9.39 -12.61 11.72
C SER A 86 -9.35 -11.54 12.82
N GLY A 87 -10.52 -11.00 13.17
CA GLY A 87 -10.69 -9.97 14.21
C GLY A 87 -10.49 -8.51 13.77
N ARG A 88 -9.93 -8.23 12.58
CA ARG A 88 -9.66 -6.85 12.11
C ARG A 88 -10.44 -6.42 10.87
N GLN A 89 -11.33 -7.28 10.37
CA GLN A 89 -12.07 -7.05 9.13
C GLN A 89 -12.96 -5.80 9.20
N ARG A 90 -13.64 -5.56 10.34
CA ARG A 90 -14.49 -4.37 10.51
C ARG A 90 -13.65 -3.09 10.43
N GLU A 91 -12.55 -3.02 11.18
CA GLU A 91 -11.65 -1.87 11.18
C GLU A 91 -11.04 -1.64 9.79
N PHE A 92 -10.60 -2.71 9.11
CA PHE A 92 -10.12 -2.63 7.73
C PHE A 92 -11.18 -2.01 6.81
N ARG A 93 -12.42 -2.55 6.81
CA ARG A 93 -13.49 -2.06 5.93
C ARG A 93 -13.81 -0.59 6.17
N GLU A 94 -13.88 -0.18 7.43
CA GLU A 94 -14.16 1.21 7.79
C GLU A 94 -13.04 2.16 7.34
N LYS A 95 -11.77 1.83 7.63
CA LYS A 95 -10.61 2.65 7.22
C LYS A 95 -10.43 2.69 5.70
N PHE A 96 -10.50 1.53 5.05
CA PHE A 96 -10.36 1.41 3.60
C PHE A 96 -11.47 2.18 2.87
N LYS A 97 -12.73 2.08 3.32
CA LYS A 97 -13.85 2.86 2.75
C LYS A 97 -13.63 4.36 2.86
N ARG A 98 -13.09 4.85 3.98
CA ARG A 98 -12.75 6.28 4.13
C ARG A 98 -11.68 6.72 3.12
N CYS A 99 -10.66 5.89 2.91
CA CYS A 99 -9.60 6.18 1.93
C CYS A 99 -10.17 6.28 0.52
N LEU A 100 -11.00 5.30 0.12
CA LEU A 100 -11.64 5.32 -1.21
C LEU A 100 -12.50 6.56 -1.42
N LYS A 101 -13.30 6.96 -0.43
CA LYS A 101 -14.12 8.17 -0.51
C LYS A 101 -13.28 9.44 -0.67
N LYS A 102 -12.15 9.54 0.05
CA LYS A 102 -11.23 10.66 -0.07
C LYS A 102 -10.61 10.73 -1.47
N VAL A 103 -10.14 9.60 -1.99
CA VAL A 103 -9.58 9.51 -3.34
C VAL A 103 -10.62 9.89 -4.39
N GLN A 104 -11.85 9.41 -4.26
CA GLN A 104 -12.93 9.76 -5.19
C GLN A 104 -13.21 11.27 -5.18
N ALA A 105 -13.35 11.89 -4.01
CA ALA A 105 -13.60 13.33 -3.91
C ALA A 105 -12.45 14.18 -4.48
N GLU A 106 -11.19 13.75 -4.30
CA GLU A 106 -10.02 14.42 -4.87
C GLU A 106 -9.99 14.33 -6.41
N LEU A 107 -10.40 13.19 -6.97
CA LEU A 107 -10.48 13.01 -8.43
C LEU A 107 -11.64 13.78 -9.06
N GLU A 108 -12.76 13.93 -8.37
CA GLU A 108 -13.91 14.72 -8.84
C GLU A 108 -13.67 16.24 -8.75
N SER A 109 -12.68 16.67 -7.96
CA SER A 109 -12.32 18.08 -7.76
C SER A 109 -11.11 18.54 -8.58
N SER A 110 -10.49 17.65 -9.36
CA SER A 110 -9.30 17.90 -10.19
C SER A 110 -9.66 17.95 -11.68
#